data_AF-A0A4S8PB78-F1
#
_entry.id   AF-A0A4S8PB78-F1
#
_cell.length_a   1.000
_cell.length_b   1.000
_cell.length_c   1.000
_cell.angle_alpha   90.00
_cell.angle_beta   90.00
_cell.angle_gamma   90.00
#
_symmetry.space_group_name_H-M   'P 1'
#
loop_
_entity.id
_entity.type
_entity.pdbx_description
1 polymer ?
#
loop_
_entity_poly.entity_id
_entity_poly.type
_entity_poly.pdbx_seq_one_letter_code
_entity_poly.pdbx_strand_id
1 'polypeptide(L)' 'MGSFSIWHWIIVLAIVLLLFGRGKIPELMGDVAKGIKSFKKGMSDEDDNESQTATNAQPTVTKTVDHKADEVK' A
#
# COMPACT_ATOMS: atom_id res chain seq x y z
N MET A 1 -31.50 20.49 9.03
CA MET A 1 -30.08 20.69 9.39
C MET A 1 -29.24 19.72 8.58
N GLY A 2 -29.08 20.00 7.28
CA GLY A 2 -28.36 19.16 6.31
C GLY A 2 -26.92 19.65 6.15
N SER A 3 -26.18 19.56 7.24
CA SER A 3 -24.82 20.07 7.38
C SER A 3 -23.93 19.41 6.31
N PHE A 4 -23.58 20.18 5.29
CA PHE A 4 -22.55 19.88 4.30
C PHE A 4 -22.85 18.66 3.41
N SER A 5 -23.71 18.90 2.43
CA SER A 5 -23.95 18.04 1.27
C SER A 5 -22.65 17.44 0.73
N ILE A 6 -22.65 16.15 0.37
CA ILE A 6 -21.51 15.40 -0.22
C ILE A 6 -20.80 16.21 -1.32
N TRP A 7 -21.55 17.04 -2.04
CA TRP A 7 -21.03 17.95 -3.06
C TRP A 7 -19.96 18.93 -2.57
N HIS A 8 -20.06 19.44 -1.33
CA HIS A 8 -19.06 20.33 -0.75
C HIS A 8 -17.72 19.61 -0.55
N TRP A 9 -17.77 18.37 -0.03
CA TRP A 9 -16.57 17.56 0.19
C TRP A 9 -15.84 17.22 -1.10
N ILE A 10 -16.55 16.97 -2.20
CA ILE A 10 -15.93 16.77 -3.52
C ILE A 10 -15.19 18.03 -3.98
N ILE A 11 -15.78 19.22 -3.83
CA ILE A 11 -15.12 20.49 -4.19
C ILE A 11 -13.86 20.72 -3.34
N VAL A 12 -13.95 20.50 -2.03
CA VAL A 12 -12.81 20.68 -1.12
C VAL A 12 -11.69 19.72 -1.48
N LEU A 13 -12.01 18.44 -1.72
CA LEU A 13 -11.02 17.43 -2.09
C LEU A 13 -10.35 17.76 -3.43
N ALA A 14 -11.10 18.28 -4.41
CA ALA A 14 -10.53 18.74 -5.68
C ALA A 14 -9.52 19.89 -5.49
N ILE A 15 -9.83 20.87 -4.63
CA ILE A 15 -8.92 21.98 -4.32
C ILE A 15 -7.66 21.48 -3.60
N VAL A 16 -7.81 20.57 -2.64
CA VAL A 16 -6.67 19.96 -1.93
C VAL A 16 -5.77 19.20 -2.92
N LEU A 17 -6.34 18.41 -3.82
CA LEU A 17 -5.58 17.70 -4.86
C LEU A 17 -4.86 18.67 -5.81
N LEU A 18 -5.43 19.84 -6.09
CA LEU A 18 -4.81 20.85 -6.95
C LEU A 18 -3.64 21.57 -6.25
N LEU A 19 -3.78 21.87 -4.96
CA LEU A 19 -2.73 22.53 -4.15
C LEU A 19 -1.55 21.60 -3.86
N PHE A 20 -1.83 20.35 -3.49
CA PHE A 20 -0.79 19.37 -3.15
C PHE A 20 -0.26 18.62 -4.38
N GLY A 21 -1.03 18.61 -5.48
CA GLY A 21 -0.71 17.90 -6.70
C GLY A 21 -0.86 16.37 -6.59
N ARG A 22 -1.01 15.71 -7.74
CA ARG A 22 -1.22 14.25 -7.87
C ARG A 22 -0.04 13.37 -7.41
N GLY A 23 1.14 13.95 -7.17
CA GLY A 23 2.35 13.20 -6.79
C GLY A 23 2.55 13.06 -5.28
N LYS A 24 2.14 14.06 -4.49
CA LYS A 24 2.42 14.09 -3.04
C LYS A 24 1.44 13.25 -2.23
N ILE A 25 0.16 13.23 -2.63
CA ILE A 25 -0.87 12.48 -1.91
C ILE A 25 -0.61 10.97 -1.93
N PRO A 26 -0.27 10.31 -3.06
CA PRO A 26 -0.02 8.87 -3.08
C PRO A 26 1.24 8.47 -2.30
N GLU A 27 2.29 9.29 -2.34
CA GLU A 27 3.55 9.05 -1.63
C GLU A 27 3.33 9.09 -0.11
N LEU A 28 2.69 10.16 0.39
CA LEU A 28 2.34 10.31 1.81
C LEU A 28 1.33 9.25 2.28
N MET A 29 0.31 8.97 1.48
CA MET A 29 -0.68 7.95 1.82
C MET A 29 -0.05 6.54 1.83
N GLY A 30 0.93 6.27 0.97
CA GLY A 30 1.66 5.00 0.96
C GLY A 30 2.42 4.74 2.26
N ASP A 31 3.09 5.74 2.81
CA ASP A 31 3.84 5.61 4.06
C ASP A 31 2.92 5.57 5.29
N VAL A 32 1.84 6.36 5.28
CA VAL A 32 0.77 6.27 6.29
C VAL A 32 0.11 4.90 6.27
N ALA A 33 -0.19 4.35 5.09
CA ALA A 33 -0.81 3.03 4.95
C ALA A 33 0.10 1.91 5.45
N LYS A 34 1.42 1.97 5.19
CA LYS A 34 2.39 1.02 5.76
C LYS A 34 2.42 1.11 7.28
N GLY A 35 2.45 2.31 7.85
CA GLY A 35 2.41 2.51 9.31
C GLY A 35 1.16 1.94 9.95
N ILE A 36 -0.02 2.24 9.39
CA ILE A 36 -1.31 1.70 9.86
C ILE A 36 -1.38 0.18 9.68
N LYS A 37 -0.84 -0.37 8.57
CA LYS A 37 -0.81 -1.83 8.33
C LYS A 37 0.05 -2.55 9.36
N SER A 38 1.23 -2.02 9.68
CA SER A 38 2.10 -2.59 10.71
C SER A 38 1.51 -2.44 12.11
N PHE A 39 0.87 -1.31 12.40
CA PHE A 39 0.15 -1.11 13.66
C PHE A 39 -1.02 -2.09 13.82
N LYS A 40 -1.82 -2.29 12.77
CA LYS A 40 -2.91 -3.26 12.77
C LYS A 40 -2.39 -4.70 12.84
N LYS A 41 -1.31 -5.03 12.13
CA LYS A 41 -0.67 -6.36 12.18
C LYS A 41 -0.14 -6.65 13.59
N GLY A 42 0.51 -5.70 14.24
CA GLY A 42 1.02 -5.84 15.61
C GLY A 42 -0.11 -6.00 16.62
N MET A 43 -1.17 -5.19 16.51
CA MET A 43 -2.34 -5.31 17.39
C MET A 43 -3.10 -6.64 17.15
N SER A 44 -3.23 -7.08 15.89
CA SER A 44 -3.86 -8.36 15.57
C SER A 44 -2.98 -9.57 15.90
N ASP A 45 -1.64 -9.47 15.88
CA ASP A 45 -0.75 -10.57 16.31
C ASP A 45 -0.80 -10.81 17.84
N GLU A 46 -1.21 -9.82 18.64
CA GLU A 46 -1.50 -10.01 20.07
C GLU A 46 -2.83 -10.77 20.31
N ASP A 47 -3.79 -10.63 19.39
CA ASP A 47 -5.09 -11.33 19.45
C ASP A 47 -5.08 -12.70 18.73
N ASP A 48 -4.26 -12.88 17.68
CA ASP A 48 -4.29 -14.02 16.76
C ASP A 48 -2.95 -14.81 16.74
N ASN A 49 -2.43 -15.29 17.88
CA ASN A 49 -1.24 -16.17 17.91
C ASN A 49 -1.42 -17.54 17.21
N GLU A 50 -2.40 -17.73 16.31
CA GLU A 50 -2.60 -19.00 15.63
C GLU A 50 -3.24 -18.88 14.24
N SER A 51 -2.83 -17.93 13.40
CA SER A 51 -3.05 -18.13 11.96
C SER A 51 -2.21 -17.23 11.06
N GLN A 52 -1.52 -17.89 10.13
CA GLN A 52 -1.17 -17.39 8.80
C GLN A 52 0.06 -16.48 8.69
N THR A 53 1.16 -17.16 8.40
CA THR A 53 1.84 -17.04 7.11
C THR A 53 0.85 -16.63 5.99
N ALA A 54 0.75 -15.33 5.71
CA ALA A 54 0.06 -14.81 4.52
C ALA A 54 0.99 -13.83 3.79
N THR A 55 1.83 -14.43 2.94
CA THR A 55 2.12 -13.97 1.57
C THR A 55 1.24 -12.81 1.10
N ASN A 56 1.83 -11.62 0.93
CA ASN A 56 1.92 -10.94 -0.37
C ASN A 56 2.45 -9.50 -0.21
N ALA A 57 3.74 -9.33 -0.51
CA ALA A 57 4.30 -8.16 -1.20
C ALA A 57 5.76 -8.47 -1.60
N GLN A 58 5.98 -9.57 -2.32
CA GLN A 58 7.18 -9.71 -3.14
C GLN A 58 6.84 -9.20 -4.56
N PRO A 59 7.50 -8.16 -5.07
CA PRO A 59 7.48 -7.90 -6.50
C PRO A 59 8.39 -8.95 -7.15
N THR A 60 7.78 -9.98 -7.73
CA THR A 60 8.46 -10.93 -8.60
C THR A 60 8.84 -10.24 -9.91
N VAL A 61 9.94 -10.72 -10.49
CA VAL A 61 10.40 -10.60 -11.89
C VAL A 61 11.45 -9.51 -12.16
N THR A 62 12.63 -9.65 -11.54
CA THR A 62 13.89 -9.38 -12.25
C THR A 62 14.16 -10.56 -13.18
N LYS A 63 14.01 -10.35 -14.49
CA LYS A 63 14.61 -11.18 -15.55
C LYS A 63 16.11 -11.34 -15.25
N THR A 64 16.59 -12.57 -15.12
CA THR A 64 17.68 -13.19 -15.90
C THR A 64 18.02 -14.54 -15.27
N VAL A 65 17.59 -15.61 -15.94
CA VAL A 65 18.06 -16.97 -15.67
C VAL A 65 19.45 -17.07 -16.29
N ASP A 66 20.47 -16.85 -15.46
CA ASP A 66 21.84 -17.26 -15.74
C ASP A 66 22.02 -18.74 -15.32
N HIS A 67 22.76 -19.49 -16.14
CA HIS A 67 23.27 -20.86 -15.94
C HIS A 67 22.32 -22.05 -16.14
N LYS A 68 22.19 -22.49 -17.39
CA LYS A 68 22.10 -23.93 -17.72
C LYS A 68 22.61 -24.22 -19.13
N ALA A 69 23.92 -24.41 -19.28
CA ALA A 69 24.51 -25.17 -20.39
C ALA A 69 26.01 -25.42 -20.14
N ASP A 70 26.31 -26.19 -19.10
CA ASP A 70 27.56 -26.94 -19.05
C ASP A 70 27.22 -28.35 -18.59
N GLU A 71 27.98 -29.32 -19.10
CA GLU A 71 27.86 -30.77 -18.91
C GLU A 71 27.02 -31.53 -19.96
N VAL A 72 27.62 -31.73 -21.14
CA VAL A 72 27.60 -33.05 -21.81
C VAL A 72 29.00 -33.29 -22.38
N LYS A 73 29.80 -34.11 -21.70
CA LYS A 73 30.97 -34.79 -22.28
C LYS A 73 31.06 -36.20 -21.71
#